data_AF-A0A9P0PN21-F1
#
_entry.id   AF-A0A9P0PN21-F1
#
_cell.length_a   1.000
_cell.length_b   1.000
_cell.length_c   1.000
_cell.angle_alpha   90.00
_cell.angle_beta   90.00
_cell.angle_gamma   90.00
#
_symmetry.space_group_name_H-M   'P 1'
#
loop_
_entity.id
_entity.type
_entity.pdbx_description
1 polymer ?
#
loop_
_entity_poly.entity_id
_entity_poly.type
_entity_poly.pdbx_seq_one_letter_code
_entity_poly.pdbx_strand_id
1 'polypeptide(L)'
;MESGSKTYMPCTLNHCWILLRSTTLPRMWSVKSYNEKLIHTMKDRVSIIAIDEENDEIAGALILKAVKKCDYGRVFSRVMLSDGVIYQSVKEFMNYVNRKVDIYEHFQCEIFLRFYLLCITPPYRGRGLGFQMMLTDN
;
A
#
# COMPACT_ATOMS: atom_id res chain seq x y z
N MET A 1 -5.68 7.74 -45.78
CA MET A 1 -6.07 8.27 -44.46
C MET A 1 -5.46 7.36 -43.42
N GLU A 2 -4.22 7.65 -43.04
CA GLU A 2 -3.53 6.99 -41.94
C GLU A 2 -3.80 7.81 -40.67
N SER A 3 -4.44 7.22 -39.67
CA SER A 3 -4.56 7.81 -38.34
C SER A 3 -3.84 6.90 -37.35
N GLY A 4 -2.64 7.31 -36.97
CA GLY A 4 -1.75 6.58 -36.07
C GLY A 4 -2.33 6.40 -34.67
N SER A 5 -2.46 5.15 -34.26
CA SER A 5 -2.65 4.77 -32.86
C SER A 5 -1.26 4.55 -32.25
N LYS A 6 -0.84 5.47 -31.38
CA LYS A 6 0.43 5.39 -30.65
C LYS A 6 0.47 4.10 -29.82
N THR A 7 1.29 3.15 -30.25
CA THR A 7 1.77 2.04 -29.44
C THR A 7 2.67 2.57 -28.32
N TYR A 8 2.20 2.53 -27.08
CA TYR A 8 3.07 2.69 -25.92
C TYR A 8 3.73 1.34 -25.64
N MET A 9 5.06 1.32 -25.76
CA MET A 9 5.91 0.17 -25.46
C MET A 9 5.74 -0.29 -24.00
N PRO A 10 5.84 -1.60 -23.73
CA PRO A 10 5.86 -2.14 -22.38
C PRO A 10 7.22 -1.84 -21.73
N CYS A 11 7.26 -0.89 -20.80
CA CYS A 11 8.41 -0.71 -19.93
C CYS A 11 8.57 -1.95 -19.04
N THR A 12 9.61 -2.71 -19.33
CA THR A 12 10.14 -3.80 -18.50
C THR A 12 10.60 -3.24 -17.14
N LEU A 13 9.71 -3.20 -16.15
CA LEU A 13 10.10 -3.11 -14.74
C LEU A 13 9.93 -4.49 -14.08
N ASN A 14 10.90 -5.35 -14.38
CA ASN A 14 11.31 -6.41 -13.48
C ASN A 14 11.89 -5.75 -12.22
N HIS A 15 11.06 -5.52 -11.20
CA HIS A 15 11.39 -5.78 -9.80
C HIS A 15 10.29 -5.29 -8.85
N CYS A 16 9.93 -6.18 -7.92
CA CYS A 16 9.15 -5.92 -6.71
C CYS A 16 7.63 -5.79 -6.84
N TRP A 17 7.01 -6.79 -7.49
CA TRP A 17 5.62 -7.17 -7.18
C TRP A 17 5.60 -8.05 -5.91
N ILE A 18 5.68 -7.44 -4.73
CA ILE A 18 5.21 -8.10 -3.51
C ILE A 18 3.90 -7.43 -3.10
N LEU A 19 2.89 -7.61 -3.95
CA LEU A 19 1.52 -7.62 -3.47
C LEU A 19 1.40 -8.88 -2.62
N LEU A 20 1.51 -8.76 -1.30
CA LEU A 20 1.15 -9.81 -0.34
C LEU A 20 -0.32 -10.17 -0.58
N ARG A 21 -0.55 -11.09 -1.53
CA ARG A 21 -1.85 -11.71 -1.79
C ARG A 21 -2.22 -12.50 -0.54
N SER A 22 -2.98 -11.86 0.34
CA SER A 22 -3.71 -12.51 1.44
C SER A 22 -2.83 -13.32 2.41
N THR A 23 -1.97 -12.66 3.19
CA THR A 23 -1.52 -13.25 4.46
C THR A 23 -2.71 -13.29 5.42
N THR A 24 -3.36 -14.45 5.52
CA THR A 24 -4.28 -14.73 6.64
C THR A 24 -3.46 -14.69 7.91
N LEU A 25 -3.70 -13.71 8.79
CA LEU A 25 -3.12 -13.66 10.13
C LEU A 25 -4.00 -14.54 11.04
N PRO A 26 -3.57 -15.76 11.42
CA PRO A 26 -4.44 -16.71 12.10
C PRO A 26 -4.65 -16.39 13.58
N ARG A 27 -3.85 -15.48 14.17
CA ARG A 27 -3.87 -15.17 15.60
C ARG A 27 -4.46 -13.79 15.87
N MET A 28 -5.41 -13.75 16.81
CA MET A 28 -6.19 -12.56 17.19
C MET A 28 -5.32 -11.34 17.57
N TRP A 29 -4.24 -11.55 18.33
CA TRP A 29 -3.34 -10.47 18.76
C TRP A 29 -2.62 -9.78 17.59
N SER A 30 -2.12 -10.57 16.63
CA SER A 30 -1.46 -10.05 15.43
C SER A 30 -2.43 -9.31 14.51
N VAL A 31 -3.68 -9.78 14.40
CA VAL A 31 -4.75 -9.08 13.67
C VAL A 31 -5.04 -7.73 14.32
N LYS A 32 -5.15 -7.69 15.65
CA LYS A 32 -5.41 -6.45 16.39
C LYS A 32 -4.31 -5.41 16.14
N SER A 33 -3.04 -5.78 16.31
CA SER A 33 -1.92 -4.86 16.08
C SER A 33 -1.81 -4.41 14.61
N TYR A 34 -2.17 -5.27 13.67
CA TYR A 34 -2.25 -4.89 12.25
C TYR A 34 -3.35 -3.85 12.01
N ASN A 35 -4.55 -4.09 12.56
CA ASN A 35 -5.69 -3.18 12.41
C ASN A 35 -5.43 -1.81 13.06
N GLU A 36 -4.84 -1.79 14.26
CA GLU A 36 -4.43 -0.55 14.93
C GLU A 36 -3.42 0.24 14.07
N LYS A 37 -2.49 -0.45 13.41
CA LYS A 37 -1.56 0.18 12.47
C LYS A 37 -2.26 0.77 11.25
N LEU A 38 -3.24 0.05 10.70
CA LEU A 38 -4.04 0.55 9.58
C LEU A 38 -4.83 1.80 9.98
N ILE A 39 -5.53 1.76 11.12
CA ILE A 39 -6.29 2.90 11.64
C ILE A 39 -5.39 4.12 11.85
N HIS A 40 -4.18 3.92 12.40
CA HIS A 40 -3.23 5.00 12.56
C HIS A 40 -2.77 5.58 11.20
N THR A 41 -2.58 4.73 10.19
CA THR A 41 -2.18 5.18 8.84
C THR A 41 -3.31 5.92 8.12
N MET A 42 -4.57 5.53 8.34
CA MET A 42 -5.73 6.22 7.77
C MET A 42 -5.92 7.64 8.31
N LYS A 43 -5.31 8.00 9.46
CA LYS A 43 -5.35 9.36 10.00
C LYS A 43 -4.65 10.39 9.11
N ASP A 44 -3.76 9.94 8.22
CA ASP A 44 -3.02 10.81 7.30
C ASP A 44 -3.94 11.38 6.19
N ARG A 45 -5.23 10.97 6.12
CA ARG A 45 -6.28 11.44 5.18
C ARG A 45 -5.91 11.37 3.69
N VAL A 46 -4.90 10.59 3.35
CA VAL A 46 -4.48 10.35 1.96
C VAL A 46 -5.09 9.07 1.37
N SER A 47 -5.84 8.30 2.15
CA SER A 47 -6.41 7.02 1.70
C SER A 47 -7.66 7.23 0.85
N ILE A 48 -7.88 6.34 -0.12
CA ILE A 48 -8.97 6.40 -1.09
C ILE A 48 -9.89 5.20 -0.85
N ILE A 49 -11.20 5.41 -0.94
CA ILE A 49 -12.21 4.34 -0.92
C ILE A 49 -13.02 4.38 -2.22
N ALA A 50 -13.37 3.21 -2.72
CA ALA A 50 -14.30 3.04 -3.82
C ALA A 50 -15.63 2.57 -3.24
N ILE A 51 -16.69 3.32 -3.53
CA ILE A 51 -18.05 3.04 -3.09
C ILE A 51 -18.88 2.75 -4.34
N ASP A 52 -19.74 1.74 -4.26
CA ASP A 52 -20.79 1.51 -5.23
C ASP A 52 -22.00 2.39 -4.88
N GLU A 53 -22.31 3.36 -5.73
CA GLU A 53 -23.41 4.31 -5.51
C GLU A 53 -24.79 3.64 -5.56
N GLU A 54 -24.93 2.51 -6.26
CA GLU A 54 -26.22 1.83 -6.38
C GLU A 54 -26.57 1.05 -5.11
N ASN A 55 -25.58 0.41 -4.49
CA ASN A 55 -25.76 -0.48 -3.35
C ASN A 55 -25.33 0.14 -2.01
N ASP A 56 -24.72 1.33 -2.04
CA ASP A 56 -24.06 2.00 -0.90
C ASP A 56 -23.02 1.09 -0.20
N GLU A 57 -22.34 0.27 -0.99
CA GLU A 57 -21.36 -0.71 -0.51
C GLU A 57 -19.91 -0.27 -0.80
N ILE A 58 -18.99 -0.63 0.09
CA ILE A 58 -17.56 -0.40 -0.13
C ILE A 58 -17.02 -1.46 -1.10
N ALA A 59 -16.79 -1.05 -2.36
CA ALA A 59 -16.20 -1.88 -3.40
C ALA A 59 -14.68 -2.10 -3.21
N GLY A 60 -14.00 -1.14 -2.59
CA GLY A 60 -12.57 -1.26 -2.32
C GLY A 60 -11.99 -0.15 -1.45
N ALA A 61 -10.81 -0.40 -0.90
CA ALA A 61 -10.06 0.57 -0.12
C ALA A 61 -8.58 0.53 -0.51
N LEU A 62 -8.02 1.71 -0.73
CA LEU A 62 -6.60 1.93 -0.97
C LEU A 62 -6.05 2.80 0.16
N ILE A 63 -5.21 2.20 1.00
CA ILE A 63 -4.56 2.89 2.11
C ILE A 63 -3.20 3.37 1.63
N LEU A 64 -3.08 4.70 1.59
CA LEU A 64 -1.88 5.42 1.21
C LEU A 64 -1.20 5.97 2.47
N LYS A 65 0.11 6.16 2.38
CA LYS A 65 0.90 6.80 3.42
C LYS A 65 1.92 7.74 2.82
N ALA A 66 1.87 9.02 3.21
CA ALA A 66 2.96 9.95 2.91
C ALA A 66 4.13 9.67 3.87
N VAL A 67 5.30 9.37 3.31
CA VAL A 67 6.50 9.06 4.11
C VAL A 67 7.53 10.16 3.86
N LYS A 68 7.91 10.87 4.92
CA LYS A 68 8.94 11.90 4.86
C LYS A 68 10.31 11.32 5.24
N LYS A 69 11.37 11.85 4.64
CA LYS A 69 12.77 11.48 4.92
C LYS A 69 13.14 11.68 6.39
N CYS A 70 12.64 12.75 7.01
CA CYS A 70 12.85 13.03 8.43
C CYS A 70 12.19 11.99 9.36
N ASP A 71 11.06 11.39 8.97
CA ASP A 71 10.40 10.32 9.74
C ASP A 71 11.20 9.00 9.70
N TYR A 72 12.11 8.85 8.72
CA TYR A 72 13.01 7.70 8.59
C TYR A 72 14.17 7.74 9.60
N GLY A 73 14.41 8.91 10.21
CA GLY A 73 15.38 9.11 11.28
C GLY A 73 14.98 8.38 12.56
N ARG A 74 15.37 7.11 12.68
CA ARG A 74 15.49 6.34 13.95
C ARG A 74 14.22 6.04 14.79
N VAL A 75 13.02 6.59 14.55
CA VAL A 75 11.97 6.61 15.60
C VAL A 75 10.71 5.73 15.38
N PHE A 76 10.23 5.46 14.17
CA PHE A 76 8.99 4.65 14.03
C PHE A 76 9.15 3.15 14.32
N SER A 77 10.39 2.66 14.35
CA SER A 77 10.70 1.28 14.72
C SER A 77 10.41 0.98 16.20
N ARG A 78 10.27 2.01 17.06
CA ARG A 78 10.11 1.85 18.52
C ARG A 78 8.71 2.10 19.10
N VAL A 79 7.77 2.75 18.40
CA VAL A 79 6.55 3.31 19.07
C VAL A 79 5.22 2.74 18.55
N MET A 80 5.21 1.47 18.15
CA MET A 80 4.00 0.66 18.32
C MET A 80 4.50 -0.69 18.80
N LEU A 81 4.42 -0.89 20.12
CA LEU A 81 4.49 -2.22 20.72
C LEU A 81 3.40 -3.03 20.03
N SER A 82 3.82 -3.87 19.10
CA SER A 82 2.92 -4.69 18.32
C SER A 82 2.95 -6.09 18.91
N ASP A 83 1.82 -6.54 19.42
CA ASP A 83 1.71 -7.85 20.03
C ASP A 83 1.57 -8.93 18.96
N GLY A 84 2.39 -9.97 19.10
CA GLY A 84 2.29 -11.19 18.30
C GLY A 84 3.46 -11.39 17.32
N VAL A 85 4.08 -12.55 17.47
CA VAL A 85 5.28 -13.00 16.74
C VAL A 85 5.10 -12.98 15.22
N ILE A 86 3.89 -13.29 14.72
CA ILE A 86 3.62 -13.38 13.27
C ILE A 86 3.65 -11.99 12.61
N TYR A 87 3.02 -11.00 13.25
CA TYR A 87 3.05 -9.64 12.70
C TYR A 87 4.45 -9.03 12.82
N GLN A 88 5.19 -9.36 13.88
CA GLN A 88 6.57 -8.95 14.02
C GLN A 88 7.47 -9.51 12.91
N SER A 89 7.33 -10.78 12.54
CA SER A 89 8.14 -11.36 11.46
C SER A 89 7.85 -10.70 10.10
N VAL A 90 6.59 -10.41 9.80
CA VAL A 90 6.20 -9.66 8.59
C VAL A 90 6.81 -8.25 8.61
N LYS A 91 6.77 -7.56 9.74
CA LYS A 91 7.36 -6.23 9.91
C LYS A 91 8.87 -6.25 9.71
N GLU A 92 9.56 -7.24 10.26
CA GLU A 92 11.00 -7.43 10.11
C GLU A 92 11.38 -7.71 8.65
N PHE A 93 10.63 -8.57 7.97
CA PHE A 93 10.81 -8.83 6.54
C PHE A 93 10.62 -7.57 5.70
N MET A 94 9.54 -6.81 5.93
CA MET A 94 9.30 -5.56 5.21
C MET A 94 10.38 -4.51 5.49
N ASN A 95 10.88 -4.43 6.72
CA ASN A 95 12.00 -3.56 7.07
C ASN A 95 13.30 -3.98 6.38
N TYR A 96 13.57 -5.27 6.28
CA TYR A 96 14.72 -5.80 5.55
C TYR A 96 14.69 -5.41 4.07
N VAL A 97 13.53 -5.52 3.41
CA VAL A 97 13.35 -5.08 2.03
C VAL A 97 13.53 -3.57 1.89
N ASN A 98 12.89 -2.77 2.76
CA ASN A 98 12.98 -1.30 2.70
C ASN A 98 14.40 -0.77 2.94
N ARG A 99 15.28 -1.53 3.61
CA ARG A 99 16.68 -1.13 3.82
C ARG A 99 17.59 -1.37 2.62
N LYS A 100 17.18 -2.20 1.66
CA LYS A 100 18.00 -2.49 0.47
C LYS A 100 17.97 -1.39 -0.58
N VAL A 101 16.97 -0.50 -0.52
CA VAL A 101 16.77 0.55 -1.52
C VAL A 101 16.55 1.87 -0.78
N ASP A 102 17.45 2.83 -0.99
CA ASP A 102 17.21 4.21 -0.57
C ASP A 102 16.45 4.96 -1.67
N ILE A 103 15.12 5.00 -1.50
CA ILE A 103 14.21 5.69 -2.42
C ILE A 103 14.51 7.20 -2.45
N TYR A 104 14.93 7.78 -1.32
CA TYR A 104 15.18 9.21 -1.22
C TYR A 104 16.44 9.62 -1.97
N GLU A 105 17.50 8.81 -1.89
CA GLU A 105 18.71 9.05 -2.67
C GLU A 105 18.47 8.79 -4.16
N HIS A 106 17.76 7.72 -4.51
CA HIS A 106 17.53 7.33 -5.90
C HIS A 106 16.64 8.32 -6.66
N PHE A 107 15.56 8.81 -6.05
CA PHE A 107 14.61 9.72 -6.68
C PHE A 107 14.81 11.20 -6.28
N GLN A 108 15.82 11.50 -5.45
CA GLN A 108 16.10 12.85 -4.93
C GLN A 108 14.87 13.55 -4.35
N CYS A 109 14.03 12.81 -3.63
CA CYS A 109 12.81 13.33 -3.02
C CYS A 109 12.94 13.41 -1.50
N GLU A 110 12.21 14.34 -0.87
CA GLU A 110 12.12 14.43 0.59
C GLU A 110 10.90 13.69 1.13
N ILE A 111 9.86 13.53 0.30
CA ILE A 111 8.59 12.88 0.64
C ILE A 111 8.19 12.00 -0.53
N PHE A 112 7.73 10.79 -0.24
CA PHE A 112 7.10 9.93 -1.24
C PHE A 112 5.79 9.36 -0.73
N LEU A 113 4.89 9.04 -1.67
CA LEU A 113 3.62 8.39 -1.37
C LEU A 113 3.79 6.88 -1.47
N ARG A 114 3.47 6.16 -0.39
CA ARG A 114 3.55 4.71 -0.31
C ARG A 114 2.16 4.08 -0.37
N PHE A 115 1.97 3.16 -1.31
CA PHE A 115 0.83 2.24 -1.30
C PHE A 115 1.03 1.20 -0.20
N TYR A 116 0.23 1.28 0.87
CA TYR A 116 0.36 0.39 2.03
C TYR A 116 -0.56 -0.83 1.93
N LEU A 117 -1.81 -0.63 1.54
CA LEU A 117 -2.79 -1.70 1.37
C LEU A 117 -3.72 -1.38 0.20
N LEU A 118 -3.98 -2.37 -0.65
CA LEU A 118 -5.05 -2.34 -1.64
C LEU A 118 -5.96 -3.53 -1.40
N CYS A 119 -7.23 -3.25 -1.12
CA CYS A 119 -8.26 -4.25 -0.90
C CYS A 119 -9.44 -4.02 -1.84
N ILE A 120 -9.88 -5.09 -2.50
CA ILE A 120 -11.08 -5.09 -3.35
C ILE A 120 -11.96 -6.24 -2.88
N THR A 121 -13.23 -5.94 -2.63
CA THR A 121 -14.22 -6.95 -2.23
C THR A 121 -14.42 -7.95 -3.39
N PRO A 122 -14.54 -9.26 -3.11
CA PRO A 122 -14.63 -10.31 -4.13
C PRO A 122 -15.61 -10.04 -5.29
N PRO A 123 -16.84 -9.52 -5.07
CA PRO A 123 -17.79 -9.30 -6.17
C PRO A 123 -17.36 -8.23 -7.18
N TYR A 124 -16.48 -7.29 -6.78
CA TYR A 124 -16.01 -6.19 -7.63
C TYR A 124 -14.65 -6.48 -8.27
N ARG A 125 -14.12 -7.70 -8.10
CA ARG A 125 -12.86 -8.13 -8.75
C ARG A 125 -13.08 -8.37 -10.25
N GLY A 126 -11.99 -8.31 -11.02
CA GLY A 126 -12.02 -8.53 -12.48
C GLY A 126 -12.47 -7.31 -13.30
N ARG A 127 -12.85 -6.20 -12.65
CA ARG A 127 -13.28 -4.95 -13.32
C ARG A 127 -12.17 -3.89 -13.45
N GLY A 128 -10.92 -4.23 -13.10
CA GLY A 128 -9.81 -3.28 -13.11
C GLY A 128 -9.86 -2.19 -12.03
N LEU A 129 -10.77 -2.29 -11.05
CA LEU A 129 -10.99 -1.27 -10.02
C LEU A 129 -9.70 -0.90 -9.26
N GLY A 130 -8.90 -1.90 -8.88
CA GLY A 130 -7.64 -1.65 -8.18
C GLY A 130 -6.64 -0.84 -8.98
N PHE A 131 -6.62 -1.01 -10.30
CA PHE A 131 -5.75 -0.24 -11.19
C PHE A 131 -6.26 1.19 -11.34
N GLN A 132 -7.58 1.36 -11.50
CA GLN A 132 -8.22 2.68 -11.50
C GLN A 132 -7.91 3.47 -10.21
N MET A 133 -8.02 2.82 -9.05
CA MET A 133 -7.69 3.45 -7.76
C MET A 133 -6.22 3.87 -7.66
N MET A 134 -5.29 3.15 -8.30
CA MET A 134 -3.87 3.53 -8.31
C MET A 134 -3.57 4.69 -9.26
N LEU A 135 -4.35 4.82 -10.35
CA LEU A 135 -4.23 5.91 -11.32
C LEU A 135 -4.95 7.20 -10.89
N THR A 136 -5.73 7.14 -9.82
CA THR A 136 -6.45 8.31 -9.34
C THR A 136 -5.43 9.26 -8.70
N ASP A 137 -4.91 10.18 -9.51
CA ASP A 137 -4.15 11.33 -9.06
C ASP A 137 -5.12 12.28 -8.35
N ASN A 138 -4.90 12.49 -7.06
CA ASN A 138 -5.63 13.44 -6.21
C ASN A 138 -5.16 14.87 -6.46
#